data_AF-A0A9K3DZJ0-F1
#
_entry.id   AF-A0A9K3DZJ0-F1
#
_cell.length_a   1.000
_cell.length_b   1.000
_cell.length_c   1.000
_cell.angle_alpha   90.00
_cell.angle_beta   90.00
_cell.angle_gamma   90.00
#
_symmetry.space_group_name_H-M   'P 1'
#
loop_
_entity.id
_entity.type
_entity.pdbx_description
1 polymer ?
#
loop_
_entity_poly.entity_id
_entity_poly.type
_entity_poly.pdbx_seq_one_letter_code
_entity_poly.pdbx_strand_id
1 'polypeptide(L)'
;MAGNYLVRLLLEKMIDSANSAYLGILERWVYEGLIDGPHDEFFIAEKKSLQKESLTQDYDAMYWRQRYSLKDDIRFLQIRPKPF
;
A
#
# COMPACT_ATOMS: atom_id res chain seq x y z
N MET A 1 14.12 -14.48 -28.69
CA MET A 1 14.00 -13.01 -28.57
C MET A 1 14.37 -12.62 -27.14
N ALA A 2 15.65 -12.44 -26.85
CA ALA A 2 16.09 -11.98 -25.52
C ALA A 2 16.40 -10.49 -25.64
N GLY A 3 15.53 -9.66 -25.09
CA GLY A 3 15.76 -8.21 -25.00
C GLY A 3 17.07 -7.92 -24.26
N ASN A 4 17.74 -6.86 -24.67
CA ASN A 4 19.06 -6.45 -24.20
C ASN A 4 19.19 -6.57 -22.66
N TYR A 5 20.05 -7.48 -22.20
CA TYR A 5 20.26 -7.77 -20.77
C TYR A 5 20.68 -6.53 -19.96
N LEU A 6 21.45 -5.62 -20.57
CA LEU A 6 21.85 -4.37 -19.92
C LEU A 6 20.66 -3.44 -19.70
N VAL A 7 19.74 -3.37 -20.67
CA VAL A 7 18.50 -2.58 -20.53
C VAL A 7 17.63 -3.16 -19.42
N ARG A 8 17.54 -4.49 -19.33
CA ARG A 8 16.81 -5.15 -18.24
C ARG A 8 17.42 -4.82 -16.87
N LEU A 9 18.73 -4.96 -16.71
CA LEU A 9 19.42 -4.62 -15.46
C LEU A 9 19.21 -3.16 -15.06
N LEU A 10 19.29 -2.24 -16.02
CA LEU A 10 19.05 -0.82 -15.77
C LEU A 10 17.61 -0.60 -15.29
N LEU A 11 16.64 -1.22 -15.97
CA LEU A 11 15.23 -1.11 -15.61
C LEU A 11 14.96 -1.67 -14.21
N GLU A 12 15.52 -2.83 -13.89
CA GLU A 12 15.43 -3.45 -12.56
C GLU A 12 15.95 -2.49 -11.48
N LYS A 13 17.16 -1.93 -11.67
CA LYS A 13 17.72 -0.96 -10.71
C LYS A 13 16.89 0.31 -10.56
N MET A 14 16.33 0.83 -11.66
CA MET A 14 15.47 2.02 -11.60
C MET A 14 14.16 1.73 -10.87
N ILE A 15 13.56 0.57 -11.11
CA ILE A 15 12.34 0.12 -10.42
C ILE A 15 12.60 -0.08 -8.94
N ASP A 16 13.68 -0.76 -8.56
CA ASP A 16 14.05 -0.98 -7.16
C ASP A 16 14.25 0.35 -6.43
N SER A 17 14.97 1.28 -7.06
CA SER A 17 15.18 2.62 -6.50
C SER A 17 13.87 3.40 -6.37
N ALA A 18 13.03 3.41 -7.42
CA ALA A 18 11.78 4.15 -7.42
C ALA A 18 10.75 3.58 -6.42
N ASN A 19 10.73 2.25 -6.24
CA ASN A 19 9.80 1.57 -5.35
C ASN A 19 10.23 1.60 -3.88
N SER A 20 11.49 1.92 -3.58
CA SER A 20 12.02 1.87 -2.21
C SER A 20 11.19 2.68 -1.20
N ALA A 21 10.82 3.91 -1.55
CA ALA A 21 9.98 4.77 -0.72
C ALA A 21 8.57 4.18 -0.54
N TYR A 22 8.00 3.63 -1.61
CA TYR A 22 6.67 3.01 -1.61
C TYR A 22 6.62 1.77 -0.69
N LEU A 23 7.63 0.89 -0.82
CA LEU A 23 7.76 -0.30 0.01
C LEU A 23 7.99 0.05 1.48
N GLY A 24 8.70 1.15 1.77
CA GLY A 24 8.84 1.65 3.14
C GLY A 24 7.52 2.14 3.77
N ILE A 25 6.57 2.64 2.98
CA ILE A 25 5.21 2.95 3.45
C ILE A 25 4.41 1.66 3.68
N LEU A 26 4.52 0.70 2.76
CA LEU A 26 3.87 -0.61 2.87
C LEU A 26 4.32 -1.35 4.13
N GLU A 27 5.62 -1.39 4.40
CA GLU A 27 6.21 -2.06 5.56
C GLU A 27 5.67 -1.49 6.87
N ARG A 28 5.70 -0.15 7.01
CA ARG A 28 5.14 0.53 8.19
C ARG A 28 3.64 0.30 8.35
N TRP A 29 2.89 0.28 7.25
CA TRP A 29 1.46 -0.02 7.33
C TRP A 29 1.18 -1.46 7.77
N VAL A 30 1.94 -2.44 7.28
CA VAL A 30 1.77 -3.85 7.66
C VAL A 30 2.13 -4.11 9.11
N TYR A 31 3.23 -3.52 9.60
CA TYR A 31 3.71 -3.77 10.96
C TYR A 31 3.06 -2.89 12.02
N GLU A 32 2.84 -1.61 11.72
CA GLU A 32 2.41 -0.61 12.70
C GLU A 32 0.97 -0.14 12.47
N GLY A 33 0.39 -0.44 11.30
CA GLY A 33 -0.91 0.10 10.89
C GLY A 33 -0.86 1.59 10.53
N LEU A 34 0.34 2.19 10.42
CA LEU A 34 0.50 3.61 10.15
C LEU A 34 0.81 3.86 8.68
N ILE A 35 0.11 4.83 8.09
CA ILE A 35 0.40 5.33 6.74
C ILE A 35 1.09 6.68 6.92
N ASP A 36 2.42 6.67 6.78
CA ASP A 36 3.27 7.85 6.88
C ASP A 36 3.93 8.14 5.53
N GLY A 37 3.23 8.92 4.69
CA GLY A 37 3.68 9.33 3.37
C GLY A 37 3.38 10.82 3.14
N PRO A 38 4.33 11.62 2.66
CA PRO A 38 4.17 13.08 2.53
C PRO A 38 3.13 13.50 1.47
N HIS A 39 2.84 12.63 0.50
CA HIS A 39 2.04 12.96 -0.68
C HIS A 39 0.79 12.09 -0.85
N ASP A 40 0.41 11.33 0.18
CA ASP A 40 -0.77 10.46 0.12
C ASP A 40 -0.75 9.49 -1.09
N GLU A 41 0.44 9.08 -1.52
CA GLU A 41 0.67 8.23 -2.70
C GLU A 41 0.34 6.75 -2.47
N PHE A 42 0.09 6.35 -1.22
CA PHE A 42 -0.22 4.97 -0.89
C PHE A 42 -1.62 4.58 -1.37
N PHE A 43 -1.78 3.33 -1.83
CA PHE A 43 -3.04 2.87 -2.43
C PHE A 43 -4.18 2.73 -1.38
N ILE A 44 -3.84 2.74 -0.10
CA ILE A 44 -4.79 2.64 1.00
C ILE A 44 -5.10 4.04 1.53
N ALA A 45 -6.39 4.37 1.59
CA ALA A 45 -6.89 5.53 2.30
C ALA A 45 -7.12 5.18 3.77
N GLU A 46 -6.60 6.04 4.65
CA GLU A 46 -6.81 5.96 6.10
C GLU A 46 -7.89 6.95 6.54
N LYS A 47 -8.94 6.45 7.20
CA LYS A 47 -9.94 7.29 7.85
C LYS A 47 -9.47 7.68 9.26
N LYS A 48 -8.63 8.71 9.33
CA LYS A 48 -8.01 9.21 10.58
C LYS A 48 -9.01 9.54 11.70
N SER A 49 -10.27 9.81 11.38
CA SER A 49 -11.33 10.09 12.36
C SER A 49 -11.72 8.89 13.23
N LEU A 50 -11.48 7.66 12.77
CA LEU A 50 -11.79 6.45 13.53
C LEU A 50 -10.62 6.11 14.45
N GLN A 51 -10.71 6.47 15.72
CA GLN A 51 -9.68 6.06 16.68
C GLN A 51 -9.92 4.62 17.12
N LYS A 52 -8.87 3.92 17.52
CA LYS A 52 -9.00 2.57 18.07
C LYS A 52 -9.69 2.69 19.43
N GLU A 53 -11.01 2.55 19.49
CA GLU A 53 -11.70 2.49 20.77
C GLU A 53 -11.25 1.24 21.56
N SER A 54 -11.40 1.29 22.89
CA SER A 54 -11.00 0.20 23.79
C SER A 54 -11.59 -1.14 23.33
N LEU A 55 -10.75 -2.19 23.31
CA LEU A 55 -11.04 -3.57 22.84
C LEU A 55 -12.36 -4.18 23.35
N THR A 56 -12.94 -3.63 24.40
CA THR A 56 -14.25 -4.01 24.94
C THR A 56 -15.43 -3.81 23.99
N GLN A 57 -15.32 -2.90 23.00
CA GLN A 57 -16.41 -2.62 22.03
C GLN A 57 -16.21 -3.26 20.66
N ASP A 58 -14.96 -3.51 20.24
CA ASP A 58 -14.65 -3.86 18.85
C ASP A 58 -14.02 -5.26 18.74
N TYR A 59 -14.75 -6.25 19.25
CA TYR A 59 -14.36 -7.67 19.19
C TYR A 59 -14.38 -8.22 17.75
N ASP A 60 -15.10 -7.57 16.82
CA ASP A 60 -15.42 -8.10 15.50
C ASP A 60 -14.43 -7.72 14.37
N ALA A 61 -13.29 -7.11 14.71
CA ALA A 61 -12.35 -6.57 13.74
C ALA A 61 -12.98 -5.57 12.74
N MET A 62 -14.09 -4.92 13.14
CA MET A 62 -14.77 -3.91 12.32
C MET A 62 -13.92 -2.65 12.19
N TYR A 63 -13.16 -2.30 13.23
CA TYR A 63 -12.18 -1.21 13.22
C TYR A 63 -11.35 -1.15 11.93
N TRP A 64 -10.62 -2.23 11.61
CA TRP A 64 -9.70 -2.24 10.47
C TRP A 64 -10.44 -2.14 9.12
N ARG A 65 -11.61 -2.78 9.00
CA ARG A 65 -12.44 -2.72 7.78
C ARG A 65 -13.02 -1.34 7.54
N GLN A 66 -13.31 -0.59 8.59
CA GLN A 66 -13.87 0.76 8.49
C GLN A 66 -12.78 1.83 8.39
N ARG A 67 -11.60 1.58 8.96
CA ARG A 67 -10.49 2.55 8.97
C ARG A 67 -9.67 2.58 7.70
N TYR A 68 -9.46 1.43 7.04
CA TYR A 68 -8.66 1.37 5.82
C TYR A 68 -9.52 0.95 4.63
N SER A 69 -9.41 1.70 3.54
CA SER A 69 -10.11 1.42 2.28
C SER A 69 -9.15 1.57 1.11
N LEU A 70 -9.43 0.92 -0.01
CA LEU A 70 -8.67 1.13 -1.25
C LEU A 70 -9.10 2.45 -1.88
N LYS A 71 -8.15 3.24 -2.37
CA LYS A 71 -8.46 4.45 -3.14
C LYS A 71 -9.03 4.09 -4.50
N ASP A 72 -10.06 4.81 -4.92
CA ASP A 72 -10.67 4.58 -6.24
C ASP A 72 -9.74 4.96 -7.41
N ASP A 73 -8.74 5.81 -7.16
CA ASP A 73 -7.82 6.33 -8.18
C ASP A 73 -6.54 5.50 -8.35
N ILE A 74 -6.51 4.25 -7.85
CA ILE A 74 -5.36 3.35 -8.06
C ILE A 74 -5.35 2.92 -9.54
N ARG A 75 -4.72 3.74 -10.37
CA ARG A 75 -4.41 3.41 -11.77
C ARG A 75 -3.05 2.75 -11.92
N PHE A 76 -2.23 2.78 -10.87
CA PHE A 76 -0.88 2.25 -10.90
C PHE A 76 -0.88 0.77 -10.56
N LEU A 77 -0.52 -0.01 -11.57
CA LEU A 77 -0.20 -1.43 -11.58
C LEU A 77 -1.40 -2.38 -11.77
N GLN A 78 -1.15 -3.35 -12.64
CA GLN A 78 -1.92 -4.55 -12.97
C GLN A 78 -2.28 -5.45 -11.76
N ILE A 79 -2.34 -4.92 -10.55
CA ILE A 79 -2.91 -5.58 -9.37
C ILE A 79 -4.44 -5.43 -9.47
N ARG A 80 -5.03 -6.02 -10.52
CA ARG A 80 -6.47 -6.24 -10.50
C ARG A 80 -6.75 -7.36 -9.51
N PRO A 81 -7.69 -7.20 -8.57
CA PRO A 81 -8.20 -8.35 -7.86
C PRO A 81 -8.74 -9.33 -8.91
N LYS A 82 -8.25 -10.57 -8.89
CA LYS A 82 -8.78 -11.62 -9.74
C LYS A 82 -10.25 -11.80 -9.34
N PRO A 83 -11.22 -11.67 -10.26
CA PRO A 83 -12.59 -12.02 -9.93
C PRO A 83 -12.61 -13.51 -9.52
N PHE A 84 -13.37 -13.81 -8.47
CA PHE A 84 -13.61 -15.17 -7.99
C PHE A 84 -14.17 -16.06 -9.09
#